data_AF-A0A3E4VCB1-F1
#
_entry.id   AF-A0A3E4VCB1-F1
#
_cell.length_a   1.000
_cell.length_b   1.000
_cell.length_c   1.000
_cell.angle_alpha   90.00
_cell.angle_beta   90.00
_cell.angle_gamma   90.00
#
_symmetry.space_group_name_H-M   'P 1'
#
loop_
_entity.id
_entity.type
_entity.pdbx_description
1 polymer ?
#
loop_
_entity_poly.entity_id
_entity_poly.type
_entity_poly.pdbx_seq_one_letter_code
_entity_poly.pdbx_strand_id
1 'polypeptide(L)'
;MIMKYDKMVAITQAESQRKMNIAKNTISDMLKNMERITVAELVKRTGFSRGFFYKNELIRREMDDAIHRQEAIFKNRHPVTMDRKLENSVIDLKIELLKAKAENEKLLEQNQDLIRKNEQLCQQVDKLQKQIGKKQISLLKRL
;
A
#
# COMPACT_ATOMS: atom_id res chain seq x y z
N MET A 1 -21.29 14.31 -65.45
CA MET A 1 -20.77 15.22 -64.38
C MET A 1 -20.68 14.51 -63.01
N ILE A 2 -20.47 13.18 -62.97
CA ILE A 2 -20.55 12.34 -61.76
C ILE A 2 -19.17 12.20 -61.07
N MET A 3 -18.08 12.12 -61.85
CA MET A 3 -16.71 11.92 -61.33
C MET A 3 -16.18 13.00 -60.37
N LYS A 4 -16.67 14.24 -60.43
CA LYS A 4 -16.21 15.32 -59.54
C LYS A 4 -16.76 15.16 -58.12
N TYR A 5 -17.99 14.68 -57.99
CA TYR A 5 -18.63 14.49 -56.70
C TYR A 5 -18.06 13.27 -55.98
N ASP A 6 -17.87 12.15 -56.69
CA ASP A 6 -17.29 10.93 -56.11
C ASP A 6 -15.86 11.16 -55.60
N LYS A 7 -15.05 11.93 -56.34
CA LYS A 7 -13.70 12.31 -55.89
C LYS A 7 -13.73 13.18 -54.63
N MET A 8 -14.68 14.12 -54.54
CA MET A 8 -14.84 14.98 -53.37
C MET A 8 -15.28 14.17 -52.14
N VAL A 9 -16.20 13.22 -52.31
CA VAL A 9 -16.64 12.31 -51.23
C VAL A 9 -15.48 11.44 -50.76
N ALA A 10 -14.71 10.86 -51.70
CA ALA A 10 -13.55 10.03 -51.36
C ALA A 10 -12.47 10.80 -50.60
N ILE A 11 -12.16 12.04 -51.00
CA ILE A 11 -11.21 12.92 -50.30
C ILE A 11 -11.72 13.22 -48.88
N THR A 12 -13.00 13.57 -48.74
CA THR A 12 -13.62 13.88 -47.44
C THR A 12 -13.59 12.67 -46.51
N GLN A 13 -13.86 11.48 -47.04
CA GLN A 13 -13.84 10.23 -46.27
C GLN A 13 -12.43 9.84 -45.83
N ALA A 14 -11.44 10.02 -46.71
CA ALA A 14 -10.03 9.79 -46.38
C ALA A 14 -9.53 10.74 -45.28
N GLU A 15 -9.90 12.03 -45.35
CA GLU A 15 -9.60 12.99 -44.28
C GLU A 15 -10.28 12.65 -42.96
N SER A 16 -11.54 12.23 -43.00
CA SER A 16 -12.27 11.77 -41.81
C SER A 16 -11.59 10.57 -41.16
N GLN A 17 -11.17 9.58 -41.97
CA GLN A 17 -10.46 8.39 -41.47
C GLN A 17 -9.11 8.76 -40.84
N ARG A 18 -8.37 9.69 -41.46
CA ARG A 18 -7.11 10.19 -40.89
C ARG A 18 -7.32 10.85 -39.54
N LYS A 19 -8.33 11.73 -39.42
CA LYS A 19 -8.69 12.38 -38.15
C LYS A 19 -9.11 11.36 -37.09
N MET A 20 -9.85 10.33 -37.47
CA MET A 20 -10.22 9.24 -36.56
C MET A 20 -9.00 8.49 -36.02
N ASN A 21 -8.05 8.12 -36.89
CA ASN A 21 -6.84 7.41 -36.47
C ASN A 21 -5.99 8.25 -35.50
N ILE A 22 -5.85 9.55 -35.77
CA ILE A 22 -5.14 10.47 -34.87
C ILE A 22 -5.82 10.52 -33.50
N ALA A 23 -7.14 10.70 -33.46
CA ALA A 23 -7.89 10.76 -32.21
C ALA A 23 -7.79 9.46 -31.40
N LYS A 24 -7.89 8.29 -32.05
CA LYS A 24 -7.72 6.98 -31.39
C LYS A 24 -6.33 6.81 -30.79
N ASN A 25 -5.30 7.18 -31.54
CA ASN A 25 -3.92 7.11 -31.06
C ASN A 25 -3.72 8.02 -29.84
N THR A 26 -4.22 9.27 -29.89
CA THR A 26 -4.13 10.19 -28.75
C THR A 26 -4.85 9.65 -27.52
N ILE A 27 -6.05 9.06 -27.66
CA ILE A 27 -6.78 8.43 -26.55
C ILE A 27 -5.96 7.26 -25.97
N SER A 28 -5.38 6.41 -26.83
CA SER A 28 -4.54 5.28 -26.40
C SER A 28 -3.28 5.75 -25.67
N ASP A 29 -2.62 6.80 -26.16
CA ASP A 29 -1.42 7.36 -25.54
C ASP A 29 -1.72 7.98 -24.17
N MET A 30 -2.82 8.73 -24.06
CA MET A 30 -3.28 9.27 -22.77
C MET A 30 -3.63 8.16 -21.78
N LEU A 31 -4.23 7.06 -22.26
CA LEU A 31 -4.53 5.89 -21.43
C LEU A 31 -3.24 5.22 -20.93
N LYS A 32 -2.24 5.02 -21.79
CA LYS A 32 -0.93 4.45 -21.43
C LYS A 32 -0.17 5.31 -20.42
N ASN A 33 -0.22 6.63 -20.61
CA ASN A 33 0.45 7.60 -19.74
C ASN A 33 -0.32 7.91 -18.46
N MET A 34 -1.48 7.27 -18.22
CA MET A 34 -2.34 7.51 -17.07
C MET A 34 -2.79 8.98 -16.93
N GLU A 35 -2.89 9.69 -18.05
CA GLU A 35 -3.32 11.09 -18.10
C GLU A 35 -4.85 11.17 -18.20
N ARG A 36 -5.47 12.07 -17.44
CA ARG A 36 -6.93 12.19 -17.42
C ARG A 36 -7.49 12.48 -18.82
N ILE A 37 -8.30 11.56 -19.34
CA ILE A 37 -8.93 11.71 -20.65
C ILE A 37 -10.10 12.69 -20.54
N THR A 38 -10.03 13.80 -21.27
CA THR A 38 -11.12 14.78 -21.40
C THR A 38 -11.18 15.33 -22.81
N VAL A 39 -12.37 15.76 -23.26
CA VAL A 39 -12.53 16.41 -24.57
C VAL A 39 -11.69 17.67 -24.67
N ALA A 40 -11.54 18.44 -23.59
CA ALA A 40 -10.73 19.66 -23.59
C ALA A 40 -9.25 19.37 -23.91
N GLU A 41 -8.70 18.31 -23.29
CA GLU A 41 -7.31 17.91 -23.50
C GLU A 41 -7.10 17.27 -24.88
N LEU A 42 -8.06 16.46 -25.35
CA LEU A 42 -8.02 15.90 -26.71
C LEU A 42 -8.04 17.01 -27.77
N VAL A 43 -8.87 18.03 -27.60
CA VAL A 43 -8.91 19.22 -28.49
C VAL A 43 -7.57 19.94 -28.49
N LYS A 44 -6.94 20.10 -27.31
CA LYS A 44 -5.64 20.77 -27.19
C LYS A 44 -4.52 20.01 -27.91
N ARG A 45 -4.55 18.67 -27.88
CA ARG A 45 -3.52 17.80 -28.49
C ARG A 45 -3.70 17.57 -29.98
N THR A 46 -4.94 17.38 -30.43
CA THR A 46 -5.21 17.08 -31.85
C THR A 46 -5.54 18.30 -32.68
N GLY A 47 -5.93 19.41 -32.04
CA GLY A 47 -6.43 20.61 -32.72
C GLY A 47 -7.82 20.42 -33.35
N PHE A 48 -8.52 19.32 -33.08
CA PHE A 48 -9.84 19.05 -33.64
C PHE A 48 -10.94 19.78 -32.87
N SER A 49 -12.07 20.03 -33.53
CA SER A 49 -13.21 20.68 -32.88
C SER A 49 -13.84 19.77 -31.83
N ARG A 50 -14.42 20.35 -30.78
CA ARG A 50 -15.22 19.60 -29.79
C ARG A 50 -16.34 18.78 -30.46
N GLY A 51 -16.95 19.35 -31.50
CA GLY A 51 -17.99 18.68 -32.27
C GLY A 51 -17.53 17.38 -32.94
N PHE A 52 -16.26 17.27 -33.33
CA PHE A 52 -15.70 16.02 -33.87
C PHE A 52 -15.76 14.89 -32.84
N PHE A 53 -15.40 15.16 -31.59
CA PHE A 53 -15.42 14.19 -30.50
C PHE A 53 -16.83 13.84 -30.02
N TYR A 54 -17.79 14.76 -30.13
CA TYR A 54 -19.17 14.50 -29.73
C TYR A 54 -20.02 13.82 -30.82
N LYS A 55 -19.83 14.18 -32.09
CA LYS A 55 -20.67 13.70 -33.20
C LYS A 55 -20.20 12.37 -33.79
N ASN A 56 -18.91 12.04 -33.68
CA ASN A 56 -18.40 10.77 -34.17
C ASN A 56 -18.58 9.68 -33.11
N GLU A 57 -19.59 8.83 -33.27
CA GLU A 57 -19.93 7.78 -32.31
C GLU A 57 -18.79 6.80 -32.03
N LEU A 58 -17.94 6.52 -33.02
CA LEU A 58 -16.83 5.58 -32.84
C LEU A 58 -15.77 6.16 -31.91
N ILE A 59 -15.47 7.46 -32.04
CA ILE A 59 -14.54 8.15 -31.15
C ILE A 59 -15.17 8.37 -29.77
N ARG A 60 -16.47 8.66 -29.72
CA ARG A 60 -17.23 8.78 -28.47
C ARG A 60 -17.13 7.50 -27.65
N ARG A 61 -17.44 6.35 -28.27
CA ARG A 61 -17.35 5.03 -27.62
C ARG A 61 -15.93 4.72 -27.15
N GLU A 62 -14.93 4.93 -27.99
CA GLU A 62 -13.52 4.71 -27.60
C GLU A 62 -13.10 5.59 -26.41
N MET A 63 -13.55 6.84 -26.39
CA MET A 63 -13.28 7.77 -25.30
C MET A 63 -13.99 7.34 -24.01
N ASP A 64 -15.27 6.98 -24.08
CA ASP A 64 -16.06 6.53 -22.92
C ASP A 64 -15.48 5.22 -22.35
N ASP A 65 -15.09 4.27 -23.21
CA ASP A 65 -14.41 3.03 -22.81
C ASP A 65 -13.06 3.32 -22.13
N ALA A 66 -12.27 4.25 -22.68
CA ALA A 66 -11.00 4.63 -22.09
C ALA A 66 -11.17 5.34 -20.72
N ILE A 67 -12.20 6.18 -20.57
CA ILE A 67 -12.58 6.80 -19.30
C ILE A 67 -12.98 5.73 -18.28
N HIS A 68 -13.81 4.76 -18.66
CA HIS A 68 -14.20 3.66 -17.76
C HIS A 68 -13.02 2.79 -17.34
N ARG A 69 -12.09 2.49 -18.26
CA ARG A 69 -10.83 1.79 -17.91
C ARG A 69 -9.99 2.61 -16.92
N GLN A 70 -9.87 3.92 -17.14
CA GLN A 70 -9.18 4.81 -16.20
C GLN A 70 -9.88 4.81 -14.84
N GLU A 71 -11.20 4.94 -14.77
CA GLU A 71 -11.96 4.91 -13.52
C GLU A 71 -11.78 3.59 -12.77
N ALA A 72 -11.76 2.45 -13.46
CA ALA A 72 -11.47 1.17 -12.82
C ALA A 72 -10.05 1.15 -12.22
N ILE A 73 -9.05 1.66 -12.94
CA ILE A 73 -7.68 1.75 -12.44
C ILE A 73 -7.57 2.75 -11.28
N PHE A 74 -8.22 3.91 -11.37
CA PHE A 74 -8.21 4.93 -10.33
C PHE A 74 -9.02 4.52 -9.09
N LYS A 75 -10.13 3.79 -9.24
CA LYS A 75 -10.86 3.18 -8.12
C LYS A 75 -10.01 2.13 -7.41
N ASN A 76 -9.29 1.30 -8.17
CA ASN A 76 -8.34 0.34 -7.60
C ASN A 76 -7.09 1.01 -6.99
N ARG A 77 -6.75 2.23 -7.44
CA ARG A 77 -5.67 3.07 -6.89
C ARG A 77 -6.13 4.07 -5.82
N HIS A 78 -7.43 4.14 -5.52
CA HIS A 78 -7.95 4.95 -4.42
C HIS A 78 -8.12 4.05 -3.18
N PRO A 79 -7.12 3.97 -2.29
CA PRO A 79 -7.32 3.51 -0.92
C PRO A 79 -8.03 4.60 -0.09
N VAL A 80 -9.07 5.24 -0.63
CA VAL A 80 -9.81 6.31 0.10
C VAL A 80 -10.78 5.73 1.13
N THR A 81 -10.90 4.41 1.16
CA THR A 81 -11.41 3.68 2.31
C THR A 81 -10.41 2.58 2.64
N MET A 82 -9.23 2.97 3.14
CA MET A 82 -8.70 2.18 4.25
C MET A 82 -9.80 2.21 5.30
N ASP A 83 -10.51 1.09 5.39
CA ASP A 83 -11.68 0.89 6.23
C ASP A 83 -11.35 1.45 7.62
N ARG A 84 -12.09 2.46 8.12
CA ARG A 84 -11.81 3.06 9.46
C ARG A 84 -11.61 2.01 10.54
N LYS A 85 -12.24 0.85 10.36
CA LYS A 85 -12.06 -0.36 11.18
C LYS A 85 -10.61 -0.84 11.18
N LEU A 86 -9.94 -0.90 10.04
CA LEU A 86 -8.54 -1.28 9.92
C LEU A 86 -7.61 -0.25 10.56
N GLU A 87 -7.88 1.05 10.38
CA GLU A 87 -7.12 2.12 11.05
C GLU A 87 -7.24 2.02 12.58
N ASN A 88 -8.47 1.81 13.09
CA ASN A 88 -8.70 1.58 14.50
C ASN A 88 -8.00 0.31 14.99
N SER A 89 -8.08 -0.80 14.25
CA SER A 89 -7.37 -2.04 14.58
C SER A 89 -5.86 -1.85 14.64
N VAL A 90 -5.27 -1.06 13.74
CA VAL A 90 -3.84 -0.76 13.77
C VAL A 90 -3.48 0.07 15.01
N ILE A 91 -4.32 1.02 15.41
CA ILE A 91 -4.13 1.82 16.63
C ILE A 91 -4.24 0.92 17.87
N ASP A 92 -5.27 0.08 17.95
CA ASP A 92 -5.50 -0.84 19.07
C ASP A 92 -4.34 -1.82 19.23
N LEU A 93 -3.89 -2.44 18.12
CA LEU A 93 -2.73 -3.33 18.11
C LEU A 93 -1.45 -2.61 18.57
N LYS A 94 -1.29 -1.34 18.21
CA LYS A 94 -0.12 -0.55 18.63
C LYS A 94 -0.16 -0.24 20.13
N ILE A 95 -1.34 0.01 20.69
CA ILE A 95 -1.53 0.18 22.13
C ILE A 95 -1.23 -1.13 22.87
N GLU A 96 -1.75 -2.26 22.41
CA GLU A 96 -1.47 -3.57 22.99
C GLU A 96 0.02 -3.91 22.94
N LEU A 97 0.68 -3.64 21.81
CA LEU A 97 2.13 -3.85 21.66
C LEU A 97 2.93 -3.03 22.68
N LEU A 98 2.54 -1.78 22.94
CA LEU A 98 3.20 -0.94 23.94
C LEU A 98 2.96 -1.46 25.37
N LYS A 99 1.75 -1.89 25.70
CA LYS A 99 1.44 -2.49 27.00
C LYS A 99 2.25 -3.77 27.22
N ALA A 100 2.28 -4.67 26.23
CA ALA A 100 3.05 -5.91 26.30
C ALA A 100 4.56 -5.66 26.46
N LYS A 101 5.11 -4.63 25.79
CA LYS A 101 6.51 -4.23 25.96
C LYS A 101 6.80 -3.73 27.37
N ALA A 102 5.95 -2.87 27.92
CA ALA A 102 6.11 -2.36 29.29
C ALA A 102 6.02 -3.48 30.33
N GLU A 103 5.10 -4.44 30.13
CA GLU A 103 4.98 -5.60 31.01
C GLU A 103 6.22 -6.52 30.91
N ASN A 104 6.73 -6.76 29.70
CA ASN A 104 7.97 -7.50 29.51
C ASN A 104 9.17 -6.85 30.19
N GLU A 105 9.32 -5.52 30.12
CA GLU A 105 10.39 -4.80 30.83
C GLU A 105 10.28 -4.99 32.34
N LYS A 106 9.08 -4.87 32.90
CA LYS A 106 8.82 -5.09 34.33
C LYS A 106 9.14 -6.51 34.76
N LEU A 107 8.73 -7.51 33.97
CA LEU A 107 9.04 -8.92 34.23
C LEU A 107 10.54 -9.19 34.17
N LEU A 108 11.26 -8.53 33.25
CA LEU A 108 12.71 -8.65 33.12
C LEU A 108 13.42 -8.11 34.36
N GLU A 109 13.00 -6.96 34.87
CA GLU A 109 13.53 -6.36 36.10
C GLU A 109 13.27 -7.27 37.32
N GLN A 110 12.05 -7.77 37.47
CA GLN A 110 11.70 -8.72 38.53
C GLN A 110 12.53 -10.01 38.47
N ASN A 111 12.78 -10.52 37.26
CA ASN A 111 13.58 -11.72 37.07
C ASN A 111 15.05 -11.48 37.47
N GLN A 112 15.63 -10.32 37.12
CA GLN A 112 16.97 -9.95 37.56
C GLN A 112 17.08 -9.81 39.08
N ASP A 113 16.07 -9.25 39.74
CA ASP A 113 16.02 -9.17 41.22
C ASP A 113 15.95 -10.55 41.87
N LEU A 114 15.16 -11.46 41.31
CA LEU A 114 15.05 -12.84 41.79
C LEU A 114 16.37 -13.60 41.61
N ILE A 115 17.05 -13.43 40.47
CA ILE A 115 18.38 -14.01 40.23
C ILE A 115 19.36 -13.54 41.30
N ARG A 116 19.43 -12.22 41.56
CA ARG A 116 20.31 -11.66 42.60
C ARG A 116 19.99 -12.22 43.99
N LYS A 117 18.71 -12.34 44.36
CA LYS A 117 18.30 -12.95 45.64
C LYS A 117 18.69 -14.42 45.72
N ASN A 118 18.51 -15.19 44.65
CA ASN A 118 18.91 -16.59 44.60
C ASN A 118 20.41 -16.75 44.79
N GLU A 119 21.24 -15.95 44.12
CA GLU A 119 22.69 -15.97 44.30
C GLU A 119 23.10 -15.71 45.76
N GLN A 120 22.47 -14.72 46.39
CA GLN A 120 22.71 -14.41 47.81
C GLN A 120 22.33 -15.57 48.73
N LEU A 121 21.20 -16.24 48.46
CA LEU A 121 20.76 -17.39 49.24
C LEU A 121 21.71 -18.58 49.05
N CYS A 122 22.15 -18.87 47.82
CA CYS A 122 23.14 -19.91 47.55
C CYS A 122 24.44 -19.67 48.33
N GLN A 123 24.95 -18.42 48.34
CA GLN A 123 26.13 -18.07 49.13
C GLN A 123 25.94 -18.27 50.64
N GLN A 124 24.75 -18.00 51.17
CA GLN A 124 24.43 -18.23 52.58
C GLN A 124 24.37 -19.72 52.90
N VAL A 125 23.73 -20.52 52.05
CA VAL A 125 23.67 -21.98 52.18
C VAL A 125 25.08 -22.57 52.19
N ASP A 126 25.94 -22.18 51.26
CA ASP A 126 27.34 -22.65 51.20
C ASP A 126 28.12 -22.31 52.48
N LYS A 127 27.94 -21.10 53.01
CA LYS A 127 28.58 -20.67 54.27
C LYS A 127 28.11 -21.53 55.44
N LEU A 128 26.81 -21.77 55.55
CA LEU A 128 26.22 -22.60 56.61
C LEU A 128 26.69 -24.05 56.49
N GLN A 129 26.70 -24.63 55.29
CA GLN A 129 27.23 -25.98 55.05
C GLN A 129 28.69 -26.12 55.48
N LYS A 130 29.54 -25.13 55.13
CA LYS A 130 30.95 -25.11 55.58
C LYS A 130 31.07 -25.02 57.11
N GLN A 131 30.23 -24.23 57.77
CA GLN A 131 30.23 -24.13 59.24
C GLN A 131 29.78 -25.44 59.91
N ILE A 132 28.74 -26.08 59.37
CA ILE A 132 28.26 -27.39 59.84
C ILE A 132 29.36 -28.44 59.69
N GLY A 133 30.00 -28.52 58.53
CA GLY A 133 31.10 -29.47 58.30
C GLY A 133 32.26 -29.27 59.28
N LYS A 134 32.66 -28.02 59.56
CA LYS A 134 33.67 -27.72 60.59
C LYS A 134 33.25 -28.18 61.99
N LYS A 135 31.99 -27.95 62.38
CA LYS A 135 31.44 -28.39 63.68
C LYS A 135 31.42 -29.92 63.78
N GLN A 136 31.00 -30.62 62.74
CA GLN A 136 31.00 -32.09 62.68
C GLN A 136 32.41 -32.66 62.85
N ILE A 137 33.40 -32.14 62.12
CA ILE A 137 34.81 -32.53 62.28
C ILE A 137 35.30 -32.28 63.70
N SER A 138 34.93 -31.14 64.30
CA SER A 138 35.35 -30.80 65.67
C SER A 138 34.75 -31.74 66.73
N LEU A 139 33.53 -32.24 66.51
CA LEU A 139 32.88 -33.20 67.41
C LEU A 139 33.53 -34.58 67.28
N LEU A 140 33.79 -35.04 66.05
CA LEU A 140 34.45 -36.32 65.79
C LEU A 140 35.85 -36.40 66.39
N LYS A 141 36.59 -35.28 66.48
CA LYS A 141 37.92 -35.23 67.12
C LYS A 141 37.90 -35.30 68.65
N ARG A 142 36.74 -35.15 69.29
CA ARG A 142 36.57 -35.19 70.76
C ARG A 142 36.10 -36.55 71.29
N LEU A 143 35.74 -37.47 70.39
CA LEU A 143 35.47 -38.88 70.67
C LEU A 143 36.78 -39.67 70.58
#